data_AF-A0AA37LEZ9-F1
#
_entry.id   AF-A0AA37LEZ9-F1
#
_cell.length_a   1.000
_cell.length_b   1.000
_cell.length_c   1.000
_cell.angle_alpha   90.00
_cell.angle_beta   90.00
_cell.angle_gamma   90.00
#
_symmetry.space_group_name_H-M   'P 1'
#
loop_
_entity.id
_entity.type
_entity.pdbx_description
1 polymer ?
#
loop_
_entity_poly.entity_id
_entity_poly.type
_entity_poly.pdbx_seq_one_letter_code
_entity_poly.pdbx_strand_id
1 'polypeptide(L)'
;MRYSWPVGLLCTLLIPFSSIVVAQKAEKAVGRKTCTVRASGTNATDDTPAILEAFVNCGRRGKIVFEPTTYYVNSALNVTWLDDVEIDLQGTLLWSTNISYWLANSLDVGYQNQSTAFILGGENVRINGHGKGTFDGNGDYWYEWIRQQPNTSNYPGRPHAITFNGLKNSAVKGVNFLRSQMW
;
A
#
# COMPACT_ATOMS: atom_id res chain seq x y z
N MET A 1 29.69 -47.09 -68.21
CA MET A 1 29.20 -45.72 -67.98
C MET A 1 29.73 -45.23 -66.65
N ARG A 2 30.70 -44.31 -66.67
CA ARG A 2 31.23 -43.64 -65.47
C ARG A 2 30.73 -42.19 -65.52
N TYR A 3 29.89 -41.80 -64.57
CA TYR A 3 29.45 -40.42 -64.42
C TYR A 3 30.37 -39.73 -63.41
N SER A 4 31.11 -38.74 -63.89
CA SER A 4 31.90 -37.79 -63.10
C SER A 4 30.98 -36.75 -62.45
N TRP A 5 31.18 -36.51 -61.16
CA TRP A 5 30.54 -35.41 -60.43
C TRP A 5 31.47 -34.18 -60.42
N PRO A 6 30.96 -32.94 -60.55
CA PRO A 6 31.76 -31.76 -60.31
C PRO A 6 31.78 -31.43 -58.81
N VAL A 7 32.98 -31.13 -58.29
CA VAL A 7 33.17 -30.61 -56.95
C VAL A 7 32.85 -29.11 -56.96
N GLY A 8 31.79 -28.72 -56.24
CA GLY A 8 31.45 -27.31 -56.04
C GLY A 8 32.31 -26.69 -54.94
N LEU A 9 33.05 -25.63 -55.27
CA LEU A 9 33.81 -24.81 -54.34
C LEU A 9 32.84 -23.97 -53.49
N LEU A 10 32.69 -24.28 -52.19
CA LEU A 10 31.96 -23.44 -51.24
C LEU A 10 32.91 -22.34 -50.72
N CYS A 11 32.65 -21.10 -51.10
CA CYS A 11 33.35 -19.93 -50.59
C CYS A 11 32.65 -19.44 -49.30
N THR A 12 33.22 -19.72 -48.14
CA THR A 12 32.71 -19.28 -46.84
C THR A 12 33.13 -17.83 -46.56
N LEU A 13 32.20 -16.89 -46.74
CA LEU A 13 32.38 -15.49 -46.32
C LEU A 13 32.30 -15.40 -44.78
N LEU A 14 33.45 -15.18 -44.14
CA LEU A 14 33.56 -14.86 -42.72
C LEU A 14 33.11 -13.42 -42.47
N ILE A 15 31.87 -13.23 -42.01
CA ILE A 15 31.39 -11.92 -41.54
C ILE A 15 31.90 -11.72 -40.10
N PRO A 16 32.70 -10.69 -39.80
CA PRO A 16 33.13 -10.42 -38.43
C PRO A 16 31.93 -9.93 -37.61
N PHE A 17 31.54 -10.69 -36.59
CA PHE A 17 30.62 -10.23 -35.56
C PHE A 17 31.31 -9.16 -34.72
N SER A 18 31.09 -7.88 -35.05
CA SER A 18 31.45 -6.79 -34.15
C SER A 18 30.50 -6.80 -32.95
N SER A 19 31.01 -7.29 -31.82
CA SER A 19 30.31 -7.23 -30.54
C SER A 19 30.14 -5.77 -30.09
N ILE A 20 28.90 -5.27 -30.13
CA ILE A 20 28.54 -3.98 -29.54
C ILE A 20 28.52 -4.16 -28.02
N VAL A 21 29.52 -3.60 -27.33
CA VAL A 21 29.53 -3.53 -25.87
C VAL A 21 28.65 -2.35 -25.45
N VAL A 22 27.44 -2.65 -25.00
CA VAL A 22 26.57 -1.63 -24.38
C VAL A 22 27.11 -1.33 -22.99
N ALA A 23 27.66 -0.14 -22.78
CA ALA A 23 28.05 0.34 -21.48
C ALA A 23 26.79 0.58 -20.61
N GLN A 24 26.50 -0.35 -19.69
CA GLN A 24 25.50 -0.11 -18.65
C GLN A 24 26.07 0.89 -17.64
N LYS A 25 25.54 2.11 -17.63
CA LYS A 25 25.74 3.04 -16.51
C LYS A 25 25.12 2.40 -15.28
N ALA A 26 25.96 1.97 -14.34
CA ALA A 26 25.50 1.63 -13.00
C ALA A 26 24.97 2.93 -12.35
N GLU A 27 23.66 3.03 -12.21
CA GLU A 27 23.05 4.10 -11.45
C GLU A 27 23.49 3.91 -9.99
N LYS A 28 24.15 4.93 -9.43
CA LYS A 28 24.54 4.94 -8.02
C LYS A 28 23.23 4.90 -7.23
N ALA A 29 22.90 3.76 -6.63
CA ALA A 29 21.70 3.61 -5.81
C ALA A 29 21.75 4.59 -4.62
N VAL A 30 21.17 5.76 -4.79
CA VAL A 30 20.88 6.67 -3.68
C VAL A 30 19.80 5.96 -2.87
N GLY A 31 20.13 5.55 -1.64
CA GLY A 31 19.16 4.90 -0.76
C GLY A 31 17.94 5.77 -0.53
N ARG A 32 16.74 5.15 -0.52
CA ARG A 32 15.47 5.83 -0.23
C ARG A 32 15.52 6.48 1.15
N LYS A 33 15.01 7.71 1.28
CA LYS A 33 14.80 8.33 2.60
C LYS A 33 13.83 7.46 3.41
N THR A 34 14.19 7.10 4.64
CA THR A 34 13.37 6.24 5.49
C THR A 34 12.74 7.03 6.63
N CYS A 35 11.44 6.89 6.82
CA CYS A 35 10.68 7.48 7.92
C CYS A 35 10.05 6.35 8.75
N THR A 36 10.51 6.16 9.98
CA THR A 36 9.87 5.24 10.93
C THR A 36 8.78 5.97 11.68
N VAL A 37 7.56 5.44 11.65
CA VAL A 37 6.40 6.02 12.35
C VAL A 37 6.58 5.79 13.85
N ARG A 38 6.50 6.88 14.64
CA ARG A 38 6.53 6.81 16.10
C ARG A 38 5.14 6.46 16.64
N ALA A 39 5.04 5.35 17.37
CA ALA A 39 3.83 5.00 18.10
C ALA A 39 3.81 5.68 19.47
N SER A 40 2.65 6.15 19.92
CA SER A 40 2.47 6.69 21.27
C SER A 40 2.48 5.62 22.36
N GLY A 41 2.18 4.37 21.99
CA GLY A 41 2.10 3.24 22.93
C GLY A 41 0.85 3.23 23.80
N THR A 42 -0.13 4.12 23.56
CA THR A 42 -1.36 4.22 24.34
C THR A 42 -2.57 4.60 23.49
N ASN A 43 -3.73 4.01 23.79
CA ASN A 43 -5.00 4.35 23.13
C ASN A 43 -5.52 5.75 23.48
N ALA A 44 -4.93 6.42 24.49
CA ALA A 44 -5.28 7.79 24.87
C ALA A 44 -4.72 8.84 23.90
N THR A 45 -3.77 8.48 23.05
CA THR A 45 -3.13 9.38 22.08
C THR A 45 -3.45 8.93 20.67
N ASP A 46 -3.79 9.89 19.80
CA ASP A 46 -3.96 9.64 18.38
C ASP A 46 -2.60 9.61 17.67
N ASP A 47 -2.24 8.48 17.06
CA ASP A 47 -1.00 8.31 16.29
C ASP A 47 -1.15 8.81 14.84
N THR A 48 -2.36 9.15 14.41
CA THR A 48 -2.64 9.64 13.05
C THR A 48 -1.75 10.81 12.61
N PRO A 49 -1.46 11.83 13.45
CA PRO A 49 -0.54 12.90 13.06
C PRO A 49 0.89 12.41 12.78
N ALA A 50 1.41 11.45 13.56
CA ALA A 50 2.75 10.88 13.35
C ALA A 50 2.80 10.01 12.08
N ILE A 51 1.71 9.30 11.79
CA ILE A 51 1.53 8.55 10.54
C ILE A 51 1.56 9.52 9.35
N LEU A 52 0.77 10.59 9.41
CA LEU A 52 0.71 11.58 8.33
C LEU A 52 2.05 12.31 8.15
N GLU A 53 2.77 12.63 9.23
CA GLU A 53 4.10 13.21 9.18
C GLU A 53 5.09 12.32 8.42
N ALA A 54 5.09 11.00 8.70
CA ALA A 54 5.94 10.06 7.98
C ALA A 54 5.60 9.99 6.48
N PHE A 55 4.30 10.00 6.14
CA PHE A 55 3.85 10.12 4.76
C PHE A 55 4.32 11.42 4.12
N VAL A 56 4.11 12.59 4.74
CA VAL A 56 4.59 13.90 4.26
C VAL A 56 6.10 13.88 3.98
N ASN A 57 6.87 13.30 4.89
CA ASN A 57 8.33 13.34 4.85
C ASN A 57 8.96 12.31 3.89
N CYS A 58 8.30 11.19 3.62
CA CYS A 58 8.82 10.07 2.83
C CYS A 58 7.87 9.57 1.73
N GLY A 59 6.81 10.32 1.42
CA GLY A 59 5.78 9.95 0.44
C GLY A 59 6.19 10.12 -1.03
N ARG A 60 7.45 10.48 -1.29
CA ARG A 60 8.05 10.54 -2.64
C ARG A 60 9.43 9.89 -2.64
N ARG A 61 9.63 8.82 -3.42
CA ARG A 61 10.89 8.07 -3.51
C ARG A 61 11.45 7.65 -2.15
N GLY A 62 10.55 7.32 -1.22
CA GLY A 62 10.88 7.06 0.18
C GLY A 62 10.47 5.66 0.63
N LYS A 63 10.82 5.37 1.89
CA LYS A 63 10.39 4.19 2.63
C LYS A 63 9.73 4.64 3.94
N ILE A 64 8.59 4.06 4.26
CA ILE A 64 7.85 4.30 5.51
C ILE A 64 7.81 2.99 6.26
N VAL A 65 8.19 3.00 7.54
CA VAL A 65 8.29 1.81 8.38
C VAL A 65 7.32 1.93 9.55
N PHE A 66 6.44 0.95 9.68
CA PHE A 66 5.64 0.71 10.88
C PHE A 66 6.26 -0.48 11.61
N GLU A 67 6.86 -0.22 12.77
CA GLU A 67 7.48 -1.23 13.63
C GLU A 67 6.44 -2.20 14.22
N PRO A 68 6.85 -3.38 14.75
CA PRO A 68 5.93 -4.39 15.27
C PRO A 68 5.31 -3.97 16.63
N THR A 69 4.47 -2.95 16.59
CA THR A 69 3.72 -2.36 17.71
C THR A 69 2.30 -1.98 17.25
N THR A 70 1.49 -1.46 18.16
CA THR A 70 0.15 -0.94 17.85
C THR A 70 0.21 0.57 17.67
N TYR A 71 -0.37 1.05 16.58
CA TYR A 71 -0.61 2.45 16.25
C TYR A 71 -2.10 2.75 16.43
N TYR A 72 -2.45 3.65 17.32
CA TYR A 72 -3.85 3.99 17.62
C TYR A 72 -4.35 5.06 16.66
N VAL A 73 -5.20 4.68 15.72
CA VAL A 73 -5.76 5.56 14.68
C VAL A 73 -7.09 6.10 15.17
N ASN A 74 -7.07 7.35 15.66
CA ASN A 74 -8.27 8.01 16.19
C ASN A 74 -8.80 9.11 15.26
N SER A 75 -8.15 9.37 14.12
CA SER A 75 -8.64 10.30 13.10
C SER A 75 -8.48 9.79 11.67
N ALA A 76 -9.26 10.35 10.75
CA ALA A 76 -9.29 9.91 9.36
C ALA A 76 -8.00 10.29 8.60
N LEU A 77 -7.54 9.40 7.71
CA LEU A 77 -6.32 9.56 6.92
C LEU A 77 -6.62 9.74 5.43
N ASN A 78 -6.06 10.78 4.81
CA ASN A 78 -6.09 10.96 3.35
C ASN A 78 -4.68 11.08 2.78
N VAL A 79 -4.22 10.01 2.13
CA VAL A 79 -2.88 9.91 1.54
C VAL A 79 -3.01 9.38 0.12
N THR A 80 -3.40 10.25 -0.81
CA THR A 80 -3.71 9.89 -2.21
C THR A 80 -2.62 10.28 -3.22
N TRP A 81 -1.51 10.81 -2.74
CA TRP A 81 -0.51 11.52 -3.55
C TRP A 81 0.88 10.84 -3.57
N LEU A 82 0.98 9.59 -3.12
CA LEU A 82 2.26 8.88 -3.04
C LEU A 82 2.90 8.68 -4.42
N ASP A 83 4.23 8.71 -4.47
CA ASP A 83 5.00 8.52 -5.71
C ASP A 83 6.27 7.72 -5.41
N ASP A 84 6.35 6.49 -5.93
CA ASP A 84 7.46 5.55 -5.71
C ASP A 84 7.79 5.35 -4.23
N VAL A 85 6.86 4.75 -3.47
CA VAL A 85 6.98 4.59 -2.01
C VAL A 85 6.96 3.13 -1.61
N GLU A 86 7.88 2.75 -0.73
CA GLU A 86 7.84 1.48 -0.01
C GLU A 86 7.21 1.68 1.37
N ILE A 87 6.21 0.86 1.71
CA ILE A 87 5.54 0.85 3.01
C ILE A 87 5.79 -0.53 3.62
N ASP A 88 6.61 -0.56 4.66
CA ASP A 88 7.00 -1.73 5.45
C ASP A 88 6.10 -1.77 6.69
N LEU A 89 5.02 -2.55 6.63
CA LEU A 89 3.99 -2.63 7.65
C LEU A 89 4.22 -3.87 8.52
N GLN A 90 4.83 -3.71 9.69
CA GLN A 90 5.06 -4.83 10.62
C GLN A 90 4.16 -4.78 11.85
N GLY A 91 3.59 -3.62 12.13
CA GLY A 91 2.68 -3.37 13.26
C GLY A 91 1.20 -3.48 12.91
N THR A 92 0.38 -3.10 13.88
CA THR A 92 -1.07 -3.03 13.76
C THR A 92 -1.51 -1.58 13.78
N LEU A 93 -2.21 -1.11 12.75
CA LEU A 93 -3.03 0.08 12.90
C LEU A 93 -4.34 -0.38 13.54
N LEU A 94 -4.74 0.25 14.64
CA LEU A 94 -5.94 -0.09 15.40
C LEU A 94 -6.86 1.11 15.43
N TRP A 95 -8.03 1.01 14.81
CA TRP A 95 -8.97 2.10 14.69
C TRP A 95 -9.71 2.30 16.01
N SER A 96 -9.93 3.55 16.41
CA SER A 96 -10.68 3.85 17.63
C SER A 96 -12.12 3.31 17.58
N THR A 97 -12.70 3.07 18.74
CA THR A 97 -14.09 2.61 18.89
C THR A 97 -15.09 3.78 18.93
N ASN A 98 -14.66 5.01 18.63
CA ASN A 98 -15.52 6.19 18.68
C ASN A 98 -16.44 6.27 17.45
N ILE A 99 -17.55 5.54 17.50
CA ILE A 99 -18.54 5.46 16.40
C ILE A 99 -19.04 6.84 15.99
N SER A 100 -19.37 7.71 16.95
CA SER A 100 -19.87 9.06 16.66
C SER A 100 -18.85 9.91 15.90
N TYR A 101 -17.56 9.81 16.26
CA TYR A 101 -16.50 10.47 15.52
C TYR A 101 -16.43 9.95 14.07
N TRP A 102 -16.40 8.64 13.88
CA TRP A 102 -16.27 8.04 12.56
C TRP A 102 -17.46 8.34 11.65
N LEU A 103 -18.68 8.32 12.16
CA LEU A 103 -19.86 8.72 11.38
C LEU A 103 -19.79 10.18 10.90
N ALA A 104 -19.13 11.06 11.68
CA ALA A 104 -19.02 12.48 11.37
C ALA A 104 -17.77 12.86 10.54
N ASN A 105 -16.70 12.07 10.59
CA ASN A 105 -15.39 12.47 10.07
C ASN A 105 -14.77 11.50 9.05
N SER A 106 -15.41 10.35 8.79
CA SER A 106 -14.94 9.45 7.74
C SER A 106 -15.04 10.11 6.36
N LEU A 107 -14.12 9.73 5.48
CA LEU A 107 -13.96 10.36 4.17
C LEU A 107 -14.91 9.75 3.16
N ASP A 108 -15.49 10.57 2.27
CA ASP A 108 -16.35 10.08 1.19
C ASP A 108 -15.56 9.21 0.20
N VAL A 109 -16.10 8.03 -0.10
CA VAL A 109 -15.56 7.12 -1.12
C VAL A 109 -16.05 7.49 -2.53
N GLY A 110 -17.11 8.30 -2.63
CA GLY A 110 -17.72 8.69 -3.91
C GLY A 110 -18.61 7.61 -4.53
N TYR A 111 -18.96 6.57 -3.76
CA TYR A 111 -19.81 5.46 -4.19
C TYR A 111 -20.81 5.09 -3.09
N GLN A 112 -22.10 4.99 -3.45
CA GLN A 112 -23.20 4.53 -2.57
C GLN A 112 -23.31 5.21 -1.18
N ASN A 113 -22.89 6.48 -1.05
CA ASN A 113 -22.82 7.20 0.24
C ASN A 113 -21.99 6.44 1.30
N GLN A 114 -20.98 5.69 0.86
CA GLN A 114 -20.05 4.99 1.73
C GLN A 114 -18.89 5.89 2.12
N SER A 115 -18.33 5.61 3.28
CA SER A 115 -17.20 6.34 3.83
C SER A 115 -16.00 5.43 4.07
N THR A 116 -14.84 6.00 4.32
CA THR A 116 -13.61 5.27 4.66
C THR A 116 -12.84 6.00 5.75
N ALA A 117 -12.23 5.25 6.66
CA ALA A 117 -11.39 5.81 7.70
C ALA A 117 -9.99 6.17 7.19
N PHE A 118 -9.49 5.42 6.20
CA PHE A 118 -8.22 5.70 5.52
C PHE A 118 -8.40 5.59 4.01
N ILE A 119 -8.00 6.59 3.25
CA ILE A 119 -7.82 6.49 1.80
C ILE A 119 -6.33 6.56 1.46
N LEU A 120 -5.85 5.54 0.74
CA LEU A 120 -4.45 5.44 0.31
C LEU A 120 -4.38 5.30 -1.22
N GLY A 121 -3.56 6.12 -1.85
CA GLY A 121 -3.43 6.24 -3.30
C GLY A 121 -2.06 6.73 -3.74
N GLY A 122 -1.81 6.67 -5.04
CA GLY A 122 -0.54 7.09 -5.63
C GLY A 122 0.01 6.14 -6.70
N GLU A 123 1.20 6.44 -7.18
CA GLU A 123 1.87 5.68 -8.23
C GLU A 123 3.09 4.92 -7.69
N ASN A 124 3.25 3.66 -8.15
CA ASN A 124 4.33 2.77 -7.77
C ASN A 124 4.49 2.61 -6.24
N VAL A 125 3.37 2.37 -5.55
CA VAL A 125 3.34 2.14 -4.10
C VAL A 125 3.47 0.65 -3.81
N ARG A 126 4.43 0.27 -2.96
CA ARG A 126 4.68 -1.12 -2.55
C ARG A 126 4.42 -1.27 -1.07
N ILE A 127 3.30 -1.89 -0.71
CA ILE A 127 2.93 -2.20 0.67
C ILE A 127 3.26 -3.66 0.96
N ASN A 128 4.07 -3.90 1.98
CA ASN A 128 4.38 -5.24 2.46
C ASN A 128 4.06 -5.37 3.95
N GLY A 129 3.09 -6.23 4.26
CA GLY A 129 2.69 -6.55 5.63
C GLY A 129 3.47 -7.71 6.26
N HIS A 130 4.32 -8.41 5.50
CA HIS A 130 5.10 -9.54 6.02
C HIS A 130 4.28 -10.67 6.68
N GLY A 131 2.97 -10.77 6.40
CA GLY A 131 2.04 -11.72 7.01
C GLY A 131 1.61 -11.38 8.44
N LYS A 132 2.07 -10.24 9.00
CA LYS A 132 1.81 -9.81 10.38
C LYS A 132 1.24 -8.40 10.48
N GLY A 133 1.59 -7.54 9.54
CA GLY A 133 1.09 -6.17 9.42
C GLY A 133 -0.41 -6.18 9.27
N THR A 134 -1.10 -5.46 10.16
CA THR A 134 -2.55 -5.60 10.34
C THR A 134 -3.25 -4.26 10.28
N PHE A 135 -4.36 -4.22 9.56
CA PHE A 135 -5.37 -3.18 9.68
C PHE A 135 -6.54 -3.72 10.49
N ASP A 136 -6.68 -3.25 11.74
CA ASP A 136 -7.71 -3.72 12.67
C ASP A 136 -8.79 -2.66 12.91
N GLY A 137 -9.96 -2.88 12.31
CA GLY A 137 -11.06 -1.93 12.37
C GLY A 137 -11.77 -1.82 13.73
N ASN A 138 -11.48 -2.70 14.70
CA ASN A 138 -12.29 -2.82 15.92
C ASN A 138 -13.79 -3.03 15.64
N GLY A 139 -14.10 -3.81 14.59
CA GLY A 139 -15.44 -4.01 14.05
C GLY A 139 -16.46 -4.61 15.01
N ASP A 140 -16.03 -5.31 16.06
CA ASP A 140 -16.94 -5.89 17.06
C ASP A 140 -17.88 -4.84 17.67
N TYR A 141 -17.34 -3.65 17.99
CA TYR A 141 -18.11 -2.52 18.51
C TYR A 141 -19.14 -2.01 17.50
N TRP A 142 -18.79 -2.01 16.22
CA TRP A 142 -19.72 -1.66 15.14
C TRP A 142 -20.82 -2.69 14.99
N TYR A 143 -20.49 -3.98 15.08
CA TYR A 143 -21.48 -5.05 14.99
C TYR A 143 -22.46 -5.04 16.16
N GLU A 144 -21.99 -4.75 17.36
CA GLU A 144 -22.84 -4.56 18.55
C GLU A 144 -23.75 -3.35 18.41
N TRP A 145 -23.18 -2.22 18.02
CA TRP A 145 -23.92 -0.97 17.86
C TRP A 145 -24.96 -1.05 16.74
N ILE A 146 -24.62 -1.69 15.61
CA ILE A 146 -25.50 -1.75 14.43
C ILE A 146 -26.73 -2.61 14.65
N ARG A 147 -26.65 -3.65 15.48
CA ARG A 147 -27.79 -4.49 15.85
C ARG A 147 -28.89 -3.71 16.59
N GLN A 148 -28.57 -2.53 17.11
CA GLN A 148 -29.51 -1.66 17.82
C GLN A 148 -30.11 -0.58 16.92
N GLN A 149 -29.67 -0.47 15.65
CA GLN A 149 -30.14 0.55 14.71
C GLN A 149 -31.29 0.02 13.83
N PRO A 150 -32.18 0.89 13.30
CA PRO A 150 -33.26 0.47 12.39
C PRO A 150 -32.76 -0.20 11.11
N ASN A 151 -31.58 0.19 10.61
CA ASN A 151 -30.89 -0.46 9.51
C ASN A 151 -29.65 -1.18 10.05
N THR A 152 -29.74 -2.51 10.16
CA THR A 152 -28.73 -3.36 10.80
C THR A 152 -27.64 -3.85 9.84
N SER A 153 -27.76 -3.57 8.54
CA SER A 153 -26.87 -4.13 7.51
C SER A 153 -25.95 -3.07 6.88
N ASN A 154 -26.52 -2.11 6.15
CA ASN A 154 -25.78 -1.10 5.39
C ASN A 154 -26.11 0.30 5.93
N TYR A 155 -25.72 0.54 7.17
CA TYR A 155 -25.95 1.83 7.80
C TYR A 155 -25.09 2.92 7.14
N PRO A 156 -25.69 4.05 6.72
CA PRO A 156 -24.96 5.12 6.03
C PRO A 156 -23.78 5.66 6.84
N GLY A 157 -22.64 5.85 6.19
CA GLY A 157 -21.45 6.44 6.81
C GLY A 157 -20.63 5.51 7.69
N ARG A 158 -20.97 4.22 7.79
CA ARG A 158 -20.09 3.22 8.42
C ARG A 158 -18.83 3.06 7.55
N PRO A 159 -17.62 3.31 8.09
CA PRO A 159 -16.44 3.39 7.25
C PRO A 159 -15.89 2.03 6.84
N HIS A 160 -15.35 1.93 5.63
CA HIS A 160 -14.29 0.95 5.35
C HIS A 160 -13.07 1.24 6.25
N ALA A 161 -12.36 0.20 6.69
CA ALA A 161 -11.10 0.41 7.42
C ALA A 161 -10.10 1.18 6.54
N ILE A 162 -9.98 0.75 5.28
CA ILE A 162 -9.11 1.38 4.28
C ILE A 162 -9.69 1.22 2.88
N THR A 163 -9.58 2.28 2.07
CA THR A 163 -9.88 2.27 0.64
C THR A 163 -8.60 2.57 -0.13
N PHE A 164 -8.18 1.64 -0.98
CA PHE A 164 -7.09 1.87 -1.93
C PHE A 164 -7.64 2.56 -3.17
N ASN A 165 -7.55 3.89 -3.23
CA ASN A 165 -8.11 4.67 -4.33
C ASN A 165 -7.00 5.32 -5.16
N GLY A 166 -7.04 5.13 -6.49
CA GLY A 166 -6.06 5.74 -7.39
C GLY A 166 -4.66 5.14 -7.31
N LEU A 167 -4.50 3.90 -6.84
CA LEU A 167 -3.24 3.17 -6.93
C LEU A 167 -2.94 2.77 -8.38
N LYS A 168 -1.76 3.12 -8.88
CA LYS A 168 -1.26 2.75 -10.21
C LYS A 168 0.11 2.09 -10.13
N ASN A 169 0.33 0.99 -10.85
CA ASN A 169 1.59 0.24 -10.82
C ASN A 169 2.00 -0.21 -9.39
N SER A 170 1.01 -0.40 -8.52
CA SER A 170 1.20 -0.62 -7.08
C SER A 170 0.93 -2.07 -6.70
N ALA A 171 1.36 -2.48 -5.50
CA ALA A 171 1.07 -3.80 -4.96
C ALA A 171 0.89 -3.74 -3.44
N VAL A 172 -0.10 -4.48 -2.94
CA VAL A 172 -0.34 -4.72 -1.52
C VAL A 172 -0.16 -6.21 -1.26
N LYS A 173 0.73 -6.59 -0.35
CA LYS A 173 1.09 -8.00 -0.09
C LYS A 173 1.20 -8.27 1.40
N GLY A 174 0.72 -9.43 1.85
CA GLY A 174 0.92 -9.92 3.21
C GLY A 174 0.35 -9.04 4.31
N VAL A 175 -0.65 -8.21 4.00
CA VAL A 175 -1.38 -7.39 4.97
C VAL A 175 -2.62 -8.16 5.45
N ASN A 176 -2.86 -8.15 6.76
CA ASN A 176 -4.05 -8.71 7.37
C ASN A 176 -5.12 -7.62 7.50
N PHE A 177 -6.35 -7.92 7.12
CA PHE A 177 -7.52 -7.09 7.38
C PHE A 177 -8.34 -7.79 8.47
N LEU A 178 -8.39 -7.20 9.64
CA LEU A 178 -8.96 -7.81 10.84
C LEU A 178 -10.13 -6.95 11.33
N ARG A 179 -11.25 -7.60 11.66
CA ARG A 179 -12.43 -6.97 12.28
C ARG A 179 -12.79 -5.63 11.62
N SER A 180 -13.00 -5.62 10.30
CA SER A 180 -13.37 -4.38 9.60
C SER A 180 -14.68 -3.82 10.17
N GLN A 181 -14.83 -2.50 10.20
CA GLN A 181 -16.08 -1.85 10.58
C GLN A 181 -17.15 -2.09 9.49
N MET A 182 -16.72 -2.18 8.22
CA MET A 182 -17.55 -2.39 7.04
C MET A 182 -16.78 -3.26 6.02
N TRP A 183 -16.83 -2.96 4.72
CA TRP A 183 -16.00 -3.64 3.71
C TRP A 183 -14.50 -3.39 3.94
#